data_AF-A0A9J6CCK1-F1
#
_entry.id   AF-A0A9J6CCK1-F1
#
_cell.length_a   1.000
_cell.length_b   1.000
_cell.length_c   1.000
_cell.angle_alpha   90.00
_cell.angle_beta   90.00
_cell.angle_gamma   90.00
#
_symmetry.space_group_name_H-M   'P 1'
#
loop_
_entity.id
_entity.type
_entity.pdbx_description
1 polymer ?
#
loop_
_entity_poly.entity_id
_entity_poly.type
_entity_poly.pdbx_seq_one_letter_code
_entity_poly.pdbx_strand_id
1 'polypeptide(L)'
;MSSTTLIFYVNGKKITENEPDPEMTLLSVIFSVLLHGLAVTTGEGIGSTRDRLHPVQERIAKAHGSQCGFCTPGMVMSMYALLRNTSKPSMKELEIAMQGNLCRCTGYRPIIEGYRTFTKEFGNEAVCGMVNLCLIIHSQEPIFPPELKLNDQFDKKTLKFINDRDVMWFRPIELKELLKFKQEHGTAAKIVCGNTEVGVEVKFKNFDYKFLANPSQNTRTK
;
A
#
# COMPACT_ATOMS: atom_id res chain seq x y z
N MET A 1 -21.55 23.98 -1.12
CA MET A 1 -21.07 22.58 -0.95
C MET A 1 -19.57 22.59 -1.12
N SER A 2 -18.80 22.33 -0.06
CA SER A 2 -17.34 22.23 -0.17
C SER A 2 -17.00 20.97 -0.97
N SER A 3 -16.75 21.12 -2.27
CA SER A 3 -16.12 20.08 -3.09
C SER A 3 -14.83 19.65 -2.39
N THR A 4 -14.84 18.43 -1.85
CA THR A 4 -13.67 17.89 -1.18
C THR A 4 -12.93 17.09 -2.23
N THR A 5 -11.70 17.52 -2.53
CA THR A 5 -10.81 16.84 -3.47
C THR A 5 -10.05 15.70 -2.77
N LEU A 6 -9.92 14.56 -3.42
CA LEU A 6 -9.03 13.48 -3.01
C LEU A 6 -7.61 13.76 -3.54
N ILE A 7 -6.62 13.76 -2.64
CA ILE A 7 -5.23 14.07 -2.97
C ILE A 7 -4.34 12.98 -2.38
N PHE A 8 -3.49 12.39 -3.20
CA PHE A 8 -2.51 11.38 -2.81
C PHE A 8 -1.34 11.38 -3.80
N TYR A 9 -0.34 10.55 -3.56
CA TYR A 9 0.83 10.44 -4.43
C TYR A 9 0.99 9.02 -4.96
N VAL A 10 1.43 8.88 -6.21
CA VAL A 10 1.83 7.61 -6.83
C VAL A 10 3.20 7.78 -7.45
N ASN A 11 4.19 7.00 -7.01
CA ASN A 11 5.57 7.05 -7.52
C ASN A 11 6.14 8.47 -7.53
N GLY A 12 5.89 9.24 -6.46
CA GLY A 12 6.34 10.62 -6.31
C GLY A 12 5.53 11.67 -7.07
N LYS A 13 4.56 11.27 -7.91
CA LYS A 13 3.68 12.19 -8.64
C LYS A 13 2.39 12.44 -7.85
N LYS A 14 2.00 13.71 -7.73
CA LYS A 14 0.75 14.12 -7.08
C LYS A 14 -0.45 13.76 -7.96
N ILE A 15 -1.44 13.10 -7.36
CA ILE A 15 -2.74 12.80 -7.94
C ILE A 15 -3.79 13.66 -7.25
N THR A 16 -4.73 14.19 -8.02
CA THR A 16 -5.78 15.09 -7.54
C THR A 16 -7.07 14.74 -8.25
N GLU A 17 -8.04 14.20 -7.51
CA GLU A 17 -9.36 13.79 -8.00
C GLU A 17 -10.43 14.67 -7.37
N ASN A 18 -11.13 15.43 -8.21
CA ASN A 18 -12.12 16.42 -7.75
C ASN A 18 -13.47 15.79 -7.36
N GLU A 19 -13.81 14.66 -7.97
CA GLU A 19 -15.07 13.93 -7.79
C GLU A 19 -14.76 12.43 -7.62
N PRO A 20 -14.10 12.03 -6.52
CA PRO A 20 -13.73 10.63 -6.32
C PRO A 20 -14.98 9.79 -6.05
N ASP A 21 -15.10 8.67 -6.77
CA ASP A 21 -16.14 7.68 -6.49
C ASP A 21 -15.76 6.86 -5.23
N PRO A 22 -16.57 6.90 -4.15
CA PRO A 22 -16.37 6.09 -2.95
C PRO A 22 -16.21 4.59 -3.18
N GLU A 23 -16.80 4.07 -4.25
CA GLU A 23 -16.79 2.64 -4.56
C GLU A 23 -15.59 2.23 -5.43
N MET A 24 -14.80 3.20 -5.93
CA MET A 24 -13.62 2.91 -6.74
C MET A 24 -12.60 2.12 -5.91
N THR A 25 -12.22 0.92 -6.38
CA THR A 25 -11.25 0.07 -5.70
C THR A 25 -9.87 0.07 -6.37
N LEU A 26 -8.85 -0.05 -5.53
CA LEU A 26 -7.49 -0.45 -5.81
C LEU A 26 -7.29 -1.87 -5.28
N LEU A 27 -6.41 -2.67 -5.91
CA LEU A 27 -6.12 -4.05 -5.48
C LEU A 27 -7.41 -4.86 -5.23
N SER A 28 -8.38 -4.75 -6.15
CA SER A 28 -9.73 -5.35 -6.17
C SER A 28 -10.67 -5.05 -4.99
N VAL A 29 -10.16 -4.74 -3.78
CA VAL A 29 -10.96 -4.61 -2.55
C VAL A 29 -10.61 -3.41 -1.67
N ILE A 30 -9.60 -2.58 -1.98
CA ILE A 30 -9.24 -1.40 -1.16
C ILE A 30 -9.85 -0.16 -1.79
N PHE A 31 -10.68 0.61 -1.08
CA PHE A 31 -11.25 1.84 -1.66
C PHE A 31 -10.19 2.93 -1.87
N SER A 32 -10.23 3.62 -3.01
CA SER A 32 -9.28 4.69 -3.36
C SER A 32 -9.36 5.89 -2.41
N VAL A 33 -10.55 6.18 -1.89
CA VAL A 33 -10.81 7.26 -0.93
C VAL A 33 -10.06 7.11 0.41
N LEU A 34 -9.55 5.92 0.72
CA LEU A 34 -8.66 5.67 1.86
C LEU A 34 -7.26 6.27 1.67
N LEU A 35 -6.88 6.62 0.44
CA LEU A 35 -5.53 7.09 0.12
C LEU A 35 -5.29 8.57 0.39
N HIS A 36 -6.30 9.34 0.82
CA HIS A 36 -6.13 10.77 1.01
C HIS A 36 -4.95 11.09 1.96
N GLY A 37 -3.96 11.84 1.47
CA GLY A 37 -2.75 12.19 2.21
C GLY A 37 -1.67 11.09 2.25
N LEU A 38 -1.82 10.01 1.49
CA LEU A 38 -0.86 8.90 1.45
C LEU A 38 0.03 8.94 0.20
N ALA A 39 1.16 8.23 0.26
CA ALA A 39 2.06 8.00 -0.86
C ALA A 39 2.10 6.51 -1.21
N VAL A 40 1.72 6.19 -2.44
CA VAL A 40 1.75 4.85 -3.03
C VAL A 40 3.02 4.70 -3.84
N THR A 41 3.67 3.55 -3.69
CA THR A 41 4.82 3.13 -4.53
C THR A 41 4.46 1.82 -5.21
N THR A 42 4.65 1.73 -6.52
CA THR A 42 4.42 0.53 -7.33
C THR A 42 5.74 -0.06 -7.82
N GLY A 43 5.70 -1.19 -8.52
CA GLY A 43 6.91 -1.83 -9.07
C GLY A 43 7.68 -0.93 -10.03
N GLU A 44 6.98 -0.09 -10.78
CA GLU A 44 7.57 0.92 -11.68
C GLU A 44 8.19 2.08 -10.91
N GLY A 45 7.74 2.35 -9.68
CA GLY A 45 8.23 3.44 -8.84
C GLY A 45 9.60 3.18 -8.22
N ILE A 46 10.04 1.92 -8.16
CA ILE A 46 11.33 1.54 -7.56
C ILE A 46 12.43 1.31 -8.59
N GLY A 47 12.07 1.12 -9.86
CA GLY A 47 13.02 0.85 -10.94
C GLY A 47 12.34 0.32 -12.20
N SER A 48 13.01 0.50 -13.34
CA SER A 48 12.53 0.07 -14.65
C SER A 48 13.69 -0.41 -15.53
N THR A 49 13.39 -1.07 -16.65
CA THR A 49 14.40 -1.45 -17.65
C THR A 49 14.90 -0.26 -18.48
N ARG A 50 14.20 0.88 -18.47
CA ARG A 50 14.62 2.12 -19.14
C ARG A 50 15.63 2.89 -18.30
N ASP A 51 15.50 2.78 -16.99
CA ASP A 51 16.36 3.44 -16.02
C ASP A 51 17.33 2.41 -15.45
N ARG A 52 17.20 2.09 -14.16
CA ARG A 52 17.96 1.06 -13.46
C ARG A 52 16.97 0.16 -12.73
N LEU A 53 17.18 -1.16 -12.82
CA LEU A 53 16.44 -2.11 -12.00
C LEU A 53 16.83 -1.96 -10.54
N HIS A 54 15.84 -1.98 -9.67
CA HIS A 54 16.07 -2.09 -8.24
C HIS A 54 16.74 -3.45 -7.95
N PRO A 55 17.68 -3.55 -6.98
CA PRO A 55 18.31 -4.82 -6.66
C PRO A 55 17.32 -5.95 -6.35
N VAL A 56 16.15 -5.64 -5.78
CA VAL A 56 15.07 -6.63 -5.58
C VAL A 56 14.57 -7.19 -6.91
N GLN A 57 14.31 -6.33 -7.90
CA GLN A 57 13.89 -6.75 -9.26
C GLN A 57 14.99 -7.56 -9.96
N GLU A 58 16.24 -7.14 -9.82
CA GLU A 58 17.39 -7.81 -10.43
C GLU A 58 17.62 -9.22 -9.84
N ARG A 59 17.57 -9.36 -8.51
CA ARG A 59 17.83 -10.64 -7.83
C ARG A 59 16.79 -11.70 -8.16
N ILE A 60 15.50 -11.35 -8.14
CA ILE A 60 14.43 -12.30 -8.48
C ILE A 60 14.52 -12.75 -9.94
N ALA A 61 14.90 -11.86 -10.86
CA ALA A 61 15.08 -12.20 -12.27
C ALA A 61 16.29 -13.12 -12.47
N LYS A 62 17.46 -12.76 -11.92
CA LYS A 62 18.71 -13.53 -12.05
C LYS A 62 18.67 -14.89 -11.35
N ALA A 63 17.88 -15.03 -10.28
CA ALA A 63 17.70 -16.30 -9.58
C ALA A 63 16.66 -17.22 -10.25
N HIS A 64 16.15 -16.88 -11.43
CA HIS A 64 15.06 -17.61 -12.08
C HIS A 64 13.77 -17.68 -11.24
N GLY A 65 13.55 -16.66 -10.39
CA GLY A 65 12.37 -16.51 -9.55
C GLY A 65 11.13 -16.01 -10.30
N SER A 66 11.19 -15.88 -11.62
CA SER A 66 10.09 -15.49 -12.49
C SER A 66 9.98 -16.41 -13.70
N GLN A 67 8.78 -16.96 -13.93
CA GLN A 67 8.46 -17.75 -15.12
C GLN A 67 7.39 -17.03 -15.95
N CYS A 68 6.10 -17.18 -15.59
CA CYS A 68 5.02 -16.45 -16.27
C CYS A 68 4.98 -14.94 -15.95
N GLY A 69 5.72 -14.49 -14.94
CA GLY A 69 5.83 -13.07 -14.56
C GLY A 69 4.66 -12.49 -13.77
N PHE A 70 3.46 -13.08 -13.79
CA PHE A 70 2.26 -12.43 -13.26
C PHE A 70 2.33 -12.09 -11.76
N CYS A 71 2.87 -12.99 -10.94
CA CYS A 71 3.03 -12.76 -9.50
C CYS A 71 4.29 -11.93 -9.13
N THR A 72 5.19 -11.70 -10.09
CA THR A 72 6.51 -11.09 -9.83
C THR A 72 6.41 -9.67 -9.25
N PRO A 73 5.51 -8.77 -9.71
CA PRO A 73 5.37 -7.46 -9.10
C PRO A 73 4.98 -7.51 -7.62
N GLY A 74 4.09 -8.43 -7.21
CA GLY A 74 3.72 -8.62 -5.81
C GLY A 74 4.91 -9.10 -4.96
N MET A 75 5.64 -10.10 -5.44
CA MET A 75 6.86 -10.61 -4.79
C MET A 75 7.93 -9.53 -4.64
N VAL A 76 8.10 -8.68 -5.66
CA VAL A 76 9.03 -7.54 -5.64
C VAL A 76 8.61 -6.52 -4.61
N MET A 77 7.35 -6.09 -4.60
CA MET A 77 6.88 -5.05 -3.68
C MET A 77 6.85 -5.52 -2.22
N SER A 78 6.56 -6.80 -1.95
CA SER A 78 6.66 -7.35 -0.59
C SER A 78 8.09 -7.39 -0.07
N MET A 79 9.06 -7.79 -0.92
CA MET A 79 10.47 -7.78 -0.51
C MET A 79 11.01 -6.36 -0.36
N TYR A 80 10.64 -5.46 -1.27
CA TYR A 80 10.97 -4.05 -1.20
C TYR A 80 10.44 -3.43 0.10
N ALA A 81 9.18 -3.64 0.45
CA ALA A 81 8.59 -3.14 1.69
C ALA A 81 9.31 -3.70 2.94
N LEU A 82 9.74 -4.97 2.91
CA LEU A 82 10.55 -5.53 4.00
C LEU A 82 11.89 -4.80 4.14
N LEU A 83 12.62 -4.59 3.04
CA LEU A 83 13.91 -3.90 3.06
C LEU A 83 13.81 -2.44 3.50
N ARG A 84 12.69 -1.78 3.18
CA ARG A 84 12.41 -0.41 3.62
C ARG A 84 12.19 -0.28 5.13
N ASN A 85 11.75 -1.35 5.79
CA ASN A 85 11.52 -1.39 7.24
C ASN A 85 12.69 -2.00 8.01
N THR A 86 13.39 -2.95 7.40
CA THR A 86 14.49 -3.70 8.02
C THR A 86 15.65 -3.79 7.03
N SER A 87 16.75 -3.10 7.33
CA SER A 87 17.88 -3.00 6.40
C SER A 87 18.58 -4.33 6.10
N LYS A 88 18.57 -5.28 7.05
CA LYS A 88 19.09 -6.63 6.87
C LYS A 88 18.14 -7.62 7.57
N PRO A 89 17.09 -8.12 6.89
CA PRO A 89 16.10 -9.02 7.50
C PRO A 89 16.68 -10.42 7.75
N SER A 90 16.06 -11.20 8.61
CA SER A 90 16.28 -12.64 8.78
C SER A 90 15.51 -13.45 7.73
N MET A 91 15.87 -14.72 7.56
CA MET A 91 15.10 -15.65 6.71
C MET A 91 13.64 -15.77 7.15
N LYS A 92 13.39 -15.76 8.47
CA LYS A 92 12.02 -15.79 9.01
C LYS A 92 11.21 -14.57 8.59
N GLU A 93 11.80 -13.37 8.63
CA GLU A 93 11.14 -12.14 8.19
C GLU A 93 10.87 -12.15 6.67
N LEU A 94 11.80 -12.70 5.88
CA LEU A 94 11.62 -12.91 4.44
C LEU A 94 10.41 -13.82 4.17
N GLU A 95 10.33 -14.98 4.83
CA GLU A 95 9.21 -15.92 4.67
C GLU A 95 7.87 -15.29 5.06
N ILE A 96 7.83 -14.56 6.18
CA ILE A 96 6.63 -13.82 6.63
C ILE A 96 6.19 -12.80 5.56
N ALA A 97 7.13 -12.03 5.01
CA ALA A 97 6.81 -11.05 3.98
C ALA A 97 6.23 -11.67 2.69
N MET A 98 6.49 -12.95 2.43
CA MET A 98 5.99 -13.66 1.25
C MET A 98 4.66 -14.38 1.45
N GLN A 99 4.15 -14.50 2.69
CA GLN A 99 2.94 -15.29 2.99
C GLN A 99 1.68 -14.88 2.19
N GLY A 100 1.56 -13.60 1.82
CA GLY A 100 0.45 -13.08 1.03
C GLY A 100 0.60 -13.23 -0.49
N ASN A 101 1.73 -13.74 -0.99
CA ASN A 101 2.02 -13.80 -2.42
C ASN A 101 1.96 -15.24 -2.93
N LEU A 102 1.06 -15.49 -3.88
CA LEU A 102 0.90 -16.81 -4.48
C LEU A 102 1.66 -16.92 -5.80
N CYS A 103 2.44 -18.00 -5.95
CA CYS A 103 3.08 -18.36 -7.20
C CYS A 103 2.73 -19.80 -7.60
N ARG A 104 2.25 -19.99 -8.83
CA ARG A 104 1.90 -21.32 -9.36
C ARG A 104 3.00 -21.96 -10.21
N CYS A 105 3.98 -21.17 -10.67
CA CYS A 105 4.96 -21.62 -11.66
C CYS A 105 6.30 -22.05 -11.03
N THR A 106 6.84 -21.26 -10.09
CA THR A 106 8.24 -21.41 -9.64
C THR A 106 8.45 -22.41 -8.51
N GLY A 107 7.38 -22.79 -7.80
CA GLY A 107 7.50 -23.57 -6.57
C GLY A 107 8.23 -22.82 -5.44
N TYR A 108 8.29 -21.48 -5.49
CA TYR A 108 8.90 -20.56 -4.52
C TYR A 108 10.41 -20.64 -4.32
N ARG A 109 11.03 -21.82 -4.43
CA ARG A 109 12.47 -22.03 -4.19
C ARG A 109 13.37 -20.95 -4.83
N PRO A 110 13.30 -20.66 -6.15
CA PRO A 110 14.18 -19.67 -6.76
C PRO A 110 13.91 -18.22 -6.30
N ILE A 111 12.68 -17.91 -5.85
CA ILE A 111 12.34 -16.60 -5.28
C ILE A 111 13.04 -16.43 -3.93
N ILE A 112 12.92 -17.43 -3.06
CA ILE A 112 13.51 -17.42 -1.72
C ILE A 112 15.04 -17.44 -1.82
N GLU A 113 15.63 -18.24 -2.71
CA GLU A 113 17.08 -18.27 -2.94
C GLU A 113 17.61 -16.92 -3.44
N GLY A 114 16.90 -16.27 -4.38
CA GLY A 114 17.28 -14.94 -4.85
C GLY A 114 17.26 -13.89 -3.73
N TYR A 115 16.22 -13.89 -2.89
CA TYR A 115 16.07 -12.92 -1.80
C TYR A 115 16.87 -13.25 -0.54
N ARG A 116 17.28 -14.50 -0.34
CA ARG A 116 18.22 -14.91 0.71
C ARG A 116 19.49 -14.06 0.68
N THR A 117 19.91 -13.58 -0.50
CA THR A 117 21.07 -12.70 -0.65
C THR A 117 20.98 -11.36 0.12
N PHE A 118 19.78 -10.96 0.54
CA PHE A 118 19.57 -9.77 1.37
C PHE A 118 19.53 -10.07 2.89
N THR A 119 19.53 -11.33 3.30
CA THR A 119 19.29 -11.69 4.69
C THR A 119 20.57 -11.75 5.54
N LYS A 120 20.39 -11.76 6.87
CA LYS A 120 21.49 -11.85 7.85
C LYS A 120 22.33 -13.11 7.64
N GLU A 121 21.67 -14.22 7.34
CA GLU A 121 22.23 -15.57 7.23
C GLU A 121 23.14 -15.73 6.02
N PHE A 122 22.94 -14.95 4.95
CA PHE A 122 23.83 -14.95 3.79
C PHE A 122 25.16 -14.24 4.07
N GLY A 123 25.20 -13.30 5.02
CA GLY A 123 26.38 -12.49 5.33
C GLY A 123 27.56 -13.23 5.98
N ASN A 124 27.41 -14.50 6.35
CA ASN A 124 28.48 -15.33 6.90
C ASN A 124 29.19 -16.18 5.83
N GLU A 125 28.66 -16.22 4.59
CA GLU A 125 29.28 -16.88 3.44
C GLU A 125 29.86 -15.79 2.53
N ALA A 126 31.11 -15.41 2.78
CA ALA A 126 31.80 -14.37 2.03
C ALA A 126 31.97 -14.78 0.56
N VAL A 127 31.19 -14.16 -0.33
CA VAL A 127 31.55 -14.06 -1.75
C VAL A 127 31.99 -12.63 -2.05
N CYS A 128 33.23 -12.56 -2.52
CA CYS A 128 34.02 -11.40 -2.92
C CYS A 128 33.23 -10.23 -3.54
N GLY A 129 33.42 -9.03 -2.99
CA GLY A 129 33.33 -7.77 -3.76
C GLY A 129 32.05 -6.92 -3.65
N MET A 130 30.96 -7.38 -3.04
CA MET A 130 29.76 -6.55 -2.91
C MET A 130 29.78 -5.72 -1.62
N VAL A 131 30.20 -4.46 -1.76
CA VAL A 131 29.97 -3.38 -0.79
C VAL A 131 28.54 -3.47 -0.27
N ASN A 132 28.36 -3.37 1.05
CA ASN A 132 27.12 -3.56 1.82
C ASN A 132 25.85 -3.12 1.03
N LEU A 133 25.29 -4.05 0.23
CA LEU A 133 24.32 -3.75 -0.83
C LEU A 133 23.07 -3.07 -0.25
N CYS A 134 22.71 -3.44 0.97
CA CYS A 134 21.62 -2.82 1.72
C CYS A 134 21.86 -1.35 2.05
N LEU A 135 23.08 -0.93 2.40
CA LEU A 135 23.38 0.50 2.67
C LEU A 135 23.24 1.35 1.41
N ILE A 136 23.65 0.81 0.26
CA ILE A 136 23.52 1.50 -1.04
C ILE A 136 22.05 1.66 -1.42
N ILE A 137 21.24 0.59 -1.23
CA ILE A 137 19.80 0.59 -1.51
C ILE A 137 19.11 1.75 -0.79
N HIS A 138 19.32 1.89 0.53
CA HIS A 138 18.61 2.90 1.34
C HIS A 138 18.92 4.34 0.94
N SER A 139 20.12 4.62 0.44
CA SER A 139 20.54 5.98 0.07
C SER A 139 19.96 6.49 -1.26
N GLN A 140 19.44 5.59 -2.11
CA GLN A 140 18.93 5.90 -3.45
C GLN A 140 17.42 5.65 -3.57
N GLU A 141 16.73 5.45 -2.43
CA GLU A 141 15.29 5.21 -2.42
C GLU A 141 14.48 6.46 -2.79
N PRO A 142 13.29 6.29 -3.38
CA PRO A 142 12.36 7.40 -3.60
C PRO A 142 12.08 8.16 -2.30
N ILE A 143 12.30 9.47 -2.35
CA ILE A 143 12.07 10.38 -1.23
C ILE A 143 10.56 10.45 -0.96
N PHE A 144 10.18 10.44 0.31
CA PHE A 144 8.79 10.66 0.71
C PHE A 144 8.33 12.07 0.28
N PRO A 145 7.15 12.22 -0.37
CA PRO A 145 6.68 13.52 -0.85
C PRO A 145 6.72 14.61 0.24
N PRO A 146 7.51 15.69 0.06
CA PRO A 146 7.67 16.71 1.09
C PRO A 146 6.36 17.38 1.49
N GLU A 147 5.43 17.57 0.55
CA GLU A 147 4.11 18.16 0.80
C GLU A 147 3.35 17.39 1.89
N LEU A 148 3.38 16.05 1.85
CA LEU A 148 2.68 15.20 2.83
C LEU A 148 3.34 15.24 4.21
N LYS A 149 4.63 15.56 4.29
CA LYS A 149 5.38 15.63 5.56
C LYS A 149 5.25 17.00 6.21
N LEU A 150 5.23 18.06 5.40
CA LEU A 150 5.26 19.44 5.86
C LEU A 150 3.86 20.01 6.12
N ASN A 151 2.82 19.39 5.57
CA ASN A 151 1.46 19.90 5.64
C ASN A 151 0.54 18.92 6.37
N ASP A 152 0.00 19.33 7.52
CA ASP A 152 -0.92 18.53 8.33
C ASP A 152 -2.39 18.67 7.91
N GLN A 153 -2.70 19.49 6.90
CA GLN A 153 -4.06 19.70 6.40
C GLN A 153 -4.72 18.39 5.94
N PHE A 154 -3.92 17.43 5.44
CA PHE A 154 -4.43 16.15 4.94
C PHE A 154 -4.92 15.22 6.05
N ASP A 155 -4.40 15.39 7.27
CA ASP A 155 -4.82 14.66 8.46
C ASP A 155 -5.91 15.42 9.24
N LYS A 156 -5.92 16.76 9.14
CA LYS A 156 -6.83 17.65 9.89
C LYS A 156 -8.07 18.12 9.12
N LYS A 157 -8.33 17.57 7.93
CA LYS A 157 -9.58 17.83 7.19
C LYS A 157 -10.58 16.67 7.24
N THR A 158 -11.80 16.97 7.70
CA THR A 158 -12.95 16.07 7.57
C THR A 158 -13.30 15.95 6.09
N LEU A 159 -13.42 14.72 5.58
CA LEU A 159 -13.70 14.47 4.17
C LEU A 159 -15.10 13.89 3.99
N LYS A 160 -15.79 14.33 2.95
CA LYS A 160 -17.07 13.79 2.52
C LYS A 160 -17.07 13.68 1.00
N PHE A 161 -17.32 12.48 0.50
CA PHE A 161 -17.46 12.19 -0.93
C PHE A 161 -18.81 11.51 -1.17
N ILE A 162 -19.49 11.87 -2.25
CA ILE A 162 -20.76 11.28 -2.65
C ILE A 162 -20.70 11.05 -4.16
N ASN A 163 -21.09 9.86 -4.62
CA ASN A 163 -21.20 9.55 -6.05
C ASN A 163 -22.65 9.72 -6.56
N ASP A 164 -22.84 9.46 -7.84
CA ASP A 164 -24.12 9.48 -8.56
C ASP A 164 -25.14 8.45 -8.06
N ARG A 165 -24.70 7.41 -7.34
CA ARG A 165 -25.52 6.36 -6.73
C ARG A 165 -25.86 6.62 -5.25
N ASP A 166 -25.68 7.85 -4.79
CA ASP A 166 -25.88 8.31 -3.41
C ASP A 166 -25.06 7.53 -2.36
N VAL A 167 -23.96 6.89 -2.77
CA VAL A 167 -23.02 6.29 -1.82
C VAL A 167 -22.17 7.39 -1.22
N MET A 168 -22.22 7.50 0.11
CA MET A 168 -21.51 8.51 0.88
C MET A 168 -20.32 7.89 1.61
N TRP A 169 -19.14 8.43 1.35
CA TRP A 169 -17.95 8.22 2.18
C TRP A 169 -17.74 9.40 3.11
N PHE A 170 -17.54 9.11 4.40
CA PHE A 170 -17.30 10.10 5.43
C PHE A 170 -16.05 9.76 6.25
N ARG A 171 -15.10 10.69 6.30
CA ARG A 171 -13.90 10.58 7.15
C ARG A 171 -13.91 11.70 8.20
N PRO A 172 -14.49 11.48 9.38
CA PRO A 172 -14.44 12.43 10.48
C PRO A 172 -13.04 12.52 11.08
N ILE A 173 -12.80 13.59 11.83
CA ILE A 173 -11.59 13.76 12.67
C ILE A 173 -11.95 13.77 14.15
N GLU A 174 -13.15 14.23 14.47
CA GLU A 174 -13.62 14.22 15.84
C GLU A 174 -14.56 13.03 16.07
N LEU A 175 -14.46 12.45 17.27
CA LEU A 175 -15.39 11.40 17.70
C LEU A 175 -16.84 11.89 17.68
N LYS A 176 -17.09 13.16 18.01
CA LYS A 176 -18.44 13.74 18.01
C LYS A 176 -19.08 13.71 16.62
N GLU A 177 -18.32 13.99 15.57
CA GLU A 177 -18.80 13.92 14.18
C GLU A 177 -19.16 12.48 13.79
N LEU A 178 -18.34 11.51 14.20
CA LEU A 178 -18.62 10.09 13.95
C LEU A 178 -19.88 9.62 14.68
N LEU A 179 -20.06 10.02 15.95
CA LEU A 179 -21.24 9.69 16.73
C LEU A 179 -22.50 10.30 16.12
N LYS A 180 -22.43 11.56 15.67
CA LYS A 180 -23.52 12.23 14.96
C LYS A 180 -23.87 11.48 13.67
N PHE A 181 -22.88 11.14 12.85
CA PHE A 181 -23.09 10.36 11.63
C PHE A 181 -23.77 9.00 11.91
N LYS A 182 -23.35 8.32 12.99
CA LYS A 182 -23.98 7.07 13.43
C LYS A 182 -25.40 7.26 13.95
N GLN A 183 -25.69 8.37 14.62
CA GLN A 183 -27.04 8.69 15.08
C GLN A 183 -27.98 9.00 13.90
N GLU A 184 -27.48 9.71 12.88
CA GLU A 184 -28.25 10.11 11.68
C GLU A 184 -28.56 8.91 10.77
N HIS A 185 -27.61 7.99 10.59
CA HIS A 185 -27.72 6.89 9.64
C HIS A 185 -27.93 5.50 10.28
N GLY A 186 -27.94 5.42 11.61
CA GLY A 186 -28.25 4.22 12.38
C GLY A 186 -27.44 2.98 11.98
N THR A 187 -28.14 1.86 11.79
CA THR A 187 -27.57 0.57 11.38
C THR A 187 -27.10 0.54 9.92
N ALA A 188 -27.58 1.47 9.08
CA ALA A 188 -27.17 1.55 7.68
C ALA A 188 -25.75 2.14 7.50
N ALA A 189 -25.25 2.90 8.49
CA ALA A 189 -23.87 3.36 8.49
C ALA A 189 -22.89 2.22 8.82
N LYS A 190 -22.01 1.88 7.88
CA LYS A 190 -20.94 0.90 8.07
C LYS A 190 -19.63 1.60 8.41
N ILE A 191 -18.93 1.14 9.45
CA ILE A 191 -17.58 1.59 9.75
C ILE A 191 -16.59 0.79 8.92
N VAL A 192 -15.71 1.49 8.21
CA VAL A 192 -14.70 0.89 7.33
C VAL A 192 -13.32 1.37 7.77
N CYS A 193 -12.47 0.47 8.25
CA CYS A 193 -11.05 0.73 8.49
C CYS A 193 -10.20 0.17 7.34
N GLY A 194 -9.77 -1.09 7.43
CA GLY A 194 -8.94 -1.74 6.40
C GLY A 194 -9.70 -2.32 5.21
N ASN A 195 -11.03 -2.27 5.20
CA ASN A 195 -11.90 -2.76 4.12
C ASN A 195 -11.82 -4.26 3.77
N THR A 196 -11.11 -5.08 4.55
CA THR A 196 -10.88 -6.50 4.23
C THR A 196 -12.12 -7.39 4.35
N GLU A 197 -13.15 -6.96 5.09
CA GLU A 197 -14.47 -7.63 5.11
C GLU A 197 -15.44 -6.93 4.16
N VAL A 198 -15.60 -5.61 4.30
CA VAL A 198 -16.60 -4.82 3.55
C VAL A 198 -16.37 -4.91 2.04
N GLY A 199 -15.12 -4.87 1.58
CA GLY A 199 -14.81 -5.06 0.16
C GLY A 199 -15.23 -6.43 -0.37
N VAL A 200 -15.14 -7.48 0.44
CA VAL A 200 -15.59 -8.84 0.09
C VAL A 200 -17.11 -8.93 0.07
N GLU A 201 -17.78 -8.34 1.08
CA GLU A 201 -19.25 -8.25 1.14
C GLU A 201 -19.82 -7.56 -0.11
N VAL A 202 -19.27 -6.42 -0.50
CA VAL A 202 -19.70 -5.68 -1.69
C VAL A 202 -19.41 -6.48 -2.97
N LYS A 203 -18.17 -6.98 -3.12
CA LYS A 203 -17.73 -7.59 -4.39
C LYS A 203 -18.33 -8.96 -4.68
N PHE A 204 -18.47 -9.80 -3.65
CA PHE A 204 -18.81 -11.21 -3.82
C PHE A 204 -20.13 -11.61 -3.16
N LYS A 205 -20.62 -10.84 -2.18
CA LYS A 205 -21.90 -11.10 -1.52
C LYS A 205 -23.02 -10.15 -1.98
N ASN A 206 -22.71 -9.20 -2.88
CA ASN A 206 -23.65 -8.23 -3.45
C ASN A 206 -24.33 -7.34 -2.39
N PHE A 207 -23.60 -6.98 -1.33
CA PHE A 207 -24.08 -6.04 -0.33
C PHE A 207 -23.96 -4.61 -0.87
N ASP A 208 -25.00 -3.79 -0.68
CA ASP A 208 -25.04 -2.38 -1.10
C ASP A 208 -25.03 -1.47 0.14
N TYR A 209 -23.87 -0.85 0.39
CA TYR A 209 -23.67 0.05 1.53
C TYR A 209 -23.70 1.51 1.08
N LYS A 210 -24.75 2.24 1.45
CA LYS A 210 -24.90 3.67 1.10
C LYS A 210 -24.13 4.63 2.00
N PHE A 211 -23.85 4.25 3.25
CA PHE A 211 -23.22 5.14 4.22
C PHE A 211 -21.97 4.47 4.81
N LEU A 212 -20.80 4.95 4.41
CA LEU A 212 -19.50 4.42 4.80
C LEU A 212 -18.74 5.46 5.60
N ALA A 213 -18.21 5.10 6.77
CA ALA A 213 -17.39 5.99 7.57
C ALA A 213 -16.05 5.39 7.97
N ASN A 214 -14.98 6.16 7.81
CA ASN A 214 -13.62 5.77 8.20
C ASN A 214 -13.10 6.65 9.34
N PRO A 215 -13.01 6.13 10.58
CA PRO A 215 -12.54 6.90 11.73
C PRO A 215 -11.02 6.75 11.96
N SER A 216 -10.24 6.31 10.96
CA SER A 216 -8.84 5.92 11.16
C SER A 216 -7.92 7.07 11.62
N GLN A 217 -8.34 8.32 11.43
CA GLN A 217 -7.63 9.51 11.91
C GLN A 217 -8.01 9.89 13.36
N ASN A 218 -9.13 9.38 13.89
CA ASN A 218 -9.59 9.65 15.25
C ASN A 218 -8.72 8.97 16.32
N THR A 219 -7.91 7.97 15.94
CA THR A 219 -7.05 7.19 16.84
C THR A 219 -5.59 7.68 16.87
N ARG A 220 -5.22 8.69 16.06
CA ARG A 220 -3.96 9.43 16.22
C ARG A 220 -4.11 10.49 17.32
N THR A 221 -4.47 10.06 18.53
CA THR A 221 -4.16 10.85 19.72
C THR A 221 -2.63 10.94 19.80
N LYS A 222 -2.10 12.17 19.72
CA LYS A 222 -0.70 12.45 20.06
C LYS A 222 -0.36 11.96 21.46
#